data_AF-A0A970EHN0-F1
#
_entry.id   AF-A0A970EHN0-F1
#
_cell.length_a   1.000
_cell.length_b   1.000
_cell.length_c   1.000
_cell.angle_alpha   90.00
_cell.angle_beta   90.00
_cell.angle_gamma   90.00
#
_symmetry.space_group_name_H-M   'P 1'
#
loop_
_entity.id
_entity.type
_entity.pdbx_description
1 polymer ?
#
loop_
_entity_poly.entity_id
_entity_poly.type
_entity_poly.pdbx_seq_one_letter_code
_entity_poly.pdbx_strand_id
1 'polypeptide(L)'
;LNATLEGTTTSFVGELANFLVGSAYVGSASLIYKMFKTKKSAIISLLLGTIIATIFAAFANYFLLLPFFKMPQEARFPTIINGIIPFNLIKYFIVSIIIFLTYKKLSPYLKK
;
A
#
# COMPACT_ATOMS: atom_id res chain seq x y z
N LEU A 1 2.73 29.85 13.41
CA LEU A 1 3.76 30.18 12.40
C LEU A 1 4.85 29.09 12.30
N ASN A 2 5.27 28.46 13.40
CA ASN A 2 6.30 27.38 13.35
C ASN A 2 5.77 25.99 12.94
N ALA A 3 4.49 25.67 13.20
CA ALA A 3 3.90 24.38 12.82
C ALA A 3 3.55 24.25 11.31
N THR A 4 3.65 25.32 10.54
CA THR A 4 3.42 25.37 9.09
C THR A 4 4.72 25.48 8.28
N LEU A 5 5.85 25.67 8.95
CA LEU A 5 7.20 25.80 8.36
C LEU A 5 8.09 24.60 8.70
N GLU A 6 7.76 23.83 9.73
CA GLU A 6 8.30 22.50 9.97
C GLU A 6 7.63 21.52 9.01
N GLY A 7 8.10 21.53 7.75
CA GLY A 7 7.77 20.53 6.75
C GLY A 7 7.84 19.14 7.37
N THR A 8 6.92 18.27 6.96
CA THR A 8 6.75 16.90 7.46
C THR A 8 8.08 16.33 7.93
N THR A 9 8.18 16.00 9.22
CA THR A 9 9.39 15.52 9.93
C THR A 9 10.04 14.28 9.30
N THR A 10 9.45 13.76 8.22
CA THR A 10 9.84 12.61 7.40
C THR A 10 10.63 13.00 6.13
N SER A 11 10.90 14.29 5.89
CA SER A 11 11.59 14.80 4.68
C SER A 11 11.08 14.17 3.37
N PHE A 12 9.76 14.03 3.21
CA PHE A 12 9.08 13.44 2.03
C PHE A 12 9.31 11.93 1.78
N VAL A 13 10.28 11.29 2.44
CA VAL A 13 10.62 9.86 2.25
C VAL A 13 9.44 8.94 2.59
N GLY A 14 8.72 9.25 3.67
CA GLY A 14 7.54 8.48 4.08
C GLY A 14 6.37 8.58 3.10
N GLU A 15 6.14 9.76 2.53
CA GLU A 15 5.09 10.01 1.55
C GLU A 15 5.41 9.31 0.22
N LEU A 16 6.65 9.40 -0.24
CA LEU A 16 7.14 8.70 -1.42
C LEU A 16 6.99 7.18 -1.27
N ALA A 17 7.38 6.61 -0.13
CA ALA A 17 7.21 5.18 0.12
C ALA A 17 5.74 4.78 0.10
N ASN A 18 4.86 5.53 0.78
CA ASN A 18 3.41 5.26 0.74
C ASN A 18 2.83 5.34 -0.68
N PHE A 19 3.28 6.30 -1.50
CA PHE A 19 2.88 6.43 -2.89
C PHE A 19 3.33 5.23 -3.73
N LEU A 20 4.58 4.78 -3.58
CA LEU A 20 5.12 3.63 -4.30
C LEU A 20 4.39 2.33 -3.95
N VAL A 21 4.10 2.11 -2.66
CA VAL A 21 3.35 0.93 -2.22
C VAL A 21 1.90 1.00 -2.73
N GLY A 22 1.27 2.17 -2.66
CA GLY A 22 -0.07 2.39 -3.19
C GLY A 22 -0.16 2.18 -4.70
N SER A 23 0.81 2.67 -5.47
CA SER A 23 0.85 2.49 -6.92
C SER A 23 1.12 1.03 -7.31
N ALA A 24 1.97 0.31 -6.56
CA ALA A 24 2.19 -1.12 -6.74
C ALA A 24 0.88 -1.93 -6.49
N TYR A 25 0.14 -1.58 -5.43
CA TYR A 25 -1.17 -2.17 -5.15
C TYR A 25 -2.17 -1.93 -6.30
N VAL A 26 -2.38 -0.67 -6.69
CA VAL A 26 -3.34 -0.30 -7.73
C VAL A 26 -2.94 -0.88 -9.08
N GLY A 27 -1.65 -0.83 -9.43
CA GLY A 27 -1.12 -1.35 -10.69
C GLY A 27 -1.32 -2.86 -10.81
N SER A 28 -0.91 -3.62 -9.80
CA SER A 28 -1.07 -5.08 -9.81
C SER A 28 -2.54 -5.52 -9.82
N ALA A 29 -3.39 -4.91 -8.98
CA ALA A 29 -4.82 -5.22 -8.96
C ALA A 29 -5.51 -4.86 -10.30
N SER A 30 -5.18 -3.70 -10.87
CA SER A 30 -5.79 -3.24 -12.13
C SER A 30 -5.39 -4.11 -13.31
N LEU A 31 -4.13 -4.54 -13.39
CA LEU A 31 -3.65 -5.42 -14.46
C LEU A 31 -4.36 -6.78 -14.42
N ILE A 32 -4.44 -7.41 -13.24
CA ILE A 32 -5.08 -8.72 -13.08
C ILE A 32 -6.58 -8.61 -13.38
N TYR A 33 -7.27 -7.57 -12.89
CA TYR A 33 -8.68 -7.38 -13.17
C TYR A 33 -8.95 -7.13 -14.67
N LYS A 34 -8.07 -6.39 -15.36
CA LYS A 34 -8.22 -6.09 -16.78
C LYS A 34 -8.15 -7.35 -17.65
N MET A 35 -7.39 -8.38 -17.24
CA MET A 35 -7.31 -9.65 -17.96
C MET A 35 -8.66 -10.38 -17.95
N PHE A 36 -9.40 -10.34 -16.84
CA PHE A 36 -10.69 -10.99 -16.71
C PHE A 36 -11.67 -10.13 -15.91
N LYS A 37 -12.63 -9.49 -16.58
CA LYS A 37 -13.59 -8.55 -15.95
C LYS A 37 -14.72 -9.27 -15.20
N THR A 38 -14.38 -10.16 -14.27
CA THR A 38 -15.34 -10.93 -13.45
C THR A 38 -15.25 -10.57 -11.97
N LYS A 39 -16.32 -10.84 -11.20
CA LYS A 39 -16.30 -10.65 -9.73
C LYS A 39 -15.21 -11.50 -9.05
N LYS A 40 -14.99 -12.73 -9.54
CA LYS A 40 -13.94 -13.63 -9.02
C LYS A 40 -12.55 -13.04 -9.26
N SER A 41 -12.30 -12.57 -10.48
CA SER A 41 -11.04 -11.89 -10.82
C SER A 41 -10.81 -10.63 -9.99
N ALA A 42 -11.85 -9.83 -9.73
CA ALA A 42 -11.74 -8.68 -8.84
C ALA A 42 -11.24 -9.09 -7.45
N ILE A 43 -11.84 -10.11 -6.83
CA ILE A 43 -11.41 -10.60 -5.52
C ILE A 43 -9.96 -11.09 -5.57
N ILE A 44 -9.60 -11.91 -6.56
CA ILE A 44 -8.23 -12.43 -6.72
C ILE A 44 -7.21 -11.30 -6.90
N SER A 45 -7.54 -10.29 -7.72
CA SER A 45 -6.68 -9.14 -7.96
C SER A 45 -6.44 -8.30 -6.71
N LEU A 46 -7.45 -8.15 -5.84
CA LEU A 46 -7.34 -7.41 -4.59
C LEU A 46 -6.53 -8.18 -3.54
N LEU A 47 -6.67 -9.51 -3.49
CA LEU A 47 -5.87 -10.38 -2.62
C LEU A 47 -4.39 -10.35 -3.02
N LEU A 48 -4.10 -10.56 -4.31
CA LEU A 48 -2.74 -10.52 -4.83
C LEU A 48 -2.12 -9.12 -4.69
N GLY A 49 -2.90 -8.07 -4.98
CA GLY A 49 -2.47 -6.69 -4.77
C GLY A 49 -2.10 -6.41 -3.31
N THR A 50 -2.89 -6.91 -2.35
CA THR A 50 -2.61 -6.77 -0.91
C THR A 50 -1.28 -7.42 -0.52
N ILE A 51 -0.99 -8.62 -1.04
CA ILE A 51 0.28 -9.32 -0.78
C ILE A 51 1.45 -8.53 -1.38
N ILE A 52 1.34 -8.11 -2.64
CA ILE A 52 2.38 -7.33 -3.34
C ILE A 52 2.66 -6.03 -2.59
N ALA A 53 1.61 -5.30 -2.20
CA ALA A 53 1.74 -4.07 -1.44
C ALA A 53 2.43 -4.29 -0.09
N THR A 54 2.09 -5.37 0.62
CA THR A 54 2.71 -5.69 1.91
C THR A 54 4.21 -5.99 1.76
N ILE A 55 4.61 -6.70 0.70
CA ILE A 55 6.02 -6.97 0.40
C ILE A 55 6.77 -5.67 0.08
N PHE A 56 6.20 -4.82 -0.79
CA PHE A 56 6.79 -3.52 -1.12
C PHE A 56 6.87 -2.61 0.10
N ALA A 57 5.87 -2.62 0.99
CA ALA A 57 5.89 -1.88 2.23
C ALA A 57 7.00 -2.36 3.16
N ALA A 58 7.14 -3.67 3.36
CA ALA A 58 8.23 -4.23 4.16
C ALA A 58 9.60 -3.83 3.59
N PHE A 59 9.79 -3.97 2.27
CA PHE A 59 11.04 -3.59 1.61
C PHE A 59 11.34 -2.10 1.77
N ALA A 60 10.41 -1.22 1.38
CA ALA A 60 10.58 0.23 1.46
C ALA A 60 10.81 0.69 2.90
N ASN A 61 10.13 0.10 3.88
CA ASN A 61 10.35 0.47 5.27
C ASN A 61 11.71 -0.01 5.79
N TYR A 62 12.12 -1.23 5.49
CA TYR A 62 13.38 -1.79 5.97
C TYR A 62 14.61 -1.06 5.41
N PHE A 63 14.59 -0.72 4.12
CA PHE A 63 15.74 -0.12 3.43
C PHE A 63 15.71 1.41 3.34
N LEU A 64 14.54 2.05 3.43
CA LEU A 64 14.43 3.51 3.29
C LEU A 64 13.96 4.17 4.59
N LEU A 65 12.76 3.86 5.10
CA LEU A 65 12.20 4.61 6.24
C LEU A 65 12.96 4.36 7.55
N LEU A 66 13.07 3.10 7.99
CA LEU A 66 13.68 2.80 9.30
C LEU A 66 15.15 3.27 9.38
N PRO A 67 15.99 3.10 8.34
CA PRO A 67 17.33 3.68 8.32
C PRO A 67 17.32 5.21 8.32
N PHE A 68 16.39 5.83 7.60
CA PHE A 68 16.24 7.29 7.57
C PHE A 68 15.92 7.86 8.95
N PHE A 69 15.08 7.18 9.73
CA PHE A 69 14.80 7.53 11.13
C PHE A 69 15.90 7.09 12.12
N LYS A 70 17.09 6.70 11.63
CA LYS A 70 18.25 6.29 12.46
C LYS A 70 17.95 5.09 13.36
N MET A 71 17.01 4.22 12.98
CA MET A 71 16.68 3.04 13.75
C MET A 71 17.83 2.01 13.68
N PRO A 72 18.26 1.43 14.84
CA PRO A 72 19.26 0.37 14.88
C PRO A 72 18.84 -0.85 14.05
N GLN A 73 19.79 -1.48 13.34
CA GLN A 73 19.51 -2.61 12.46
C GLN A 73 18.82 -3.77 13.18
N GLU A 74 19.19 -4.03 14.43
CA GLU A 74 18.62 -5.10 15.25
C GLU A 74 17.12 -4.92 15.54
N ALA A 75 16.66 -3.67 15.58
CA ALA A 75 15.25 -3.36 15.81
C ALA A 75 14.43 -3.40 14.51
N ARG A 76 15.06 -3.33 13.33
CA ARG A 76 14.33 -3.20 12.04
C ARG A 76 13.52 -4.45 11.71
N PHE A 77 14.12 -5.62 11.80
CA PHE A 77 13.44 -6.88 11.48
C PHE A 77 12.22 -7.14 12.38
N PRO A 78 12.31 -7.03 13.72
CA PRO A 78 11.13 -7.19 14.58
C PRO A 78 10.06 -6.12 14.34
N THR A 79 10.42 -4.87 14.02
CA THR A 79 9.45 -3.84 13.64
C THR A 79 8.73 -4.15 12.34
N ILE A 80 9.42 -4.75 11.37
CA ILE A 80 8.80 -5.18 10.12
C ILE A 80 7.76 -6.27 10.36
N ILE A 81 8.14 -7.32 11.09
CA ILE A 81 7.30 -8.50 11.33
C ILE A 81 6.09 -8.15 12.21
N ASN A 82 6.32 -7.43 13.31
CA ASN A 82 5.28 -7.18 14.32
C ASN A 82 4.47 -5.91 14.08
N GLY A 83 4.98 -4.97 13.28
CA GLY A 83 4.34 -3.68 13.04
C GLY A 83 3.94 -3.50 11.59
N ILE A 84 4.92 -3.46 10.69
CA ILE A 84 4.71 -2.99 9.32
C ILE A 84 3.89 -4.00 8.50
N ILE A 85 4.21 -5.29 8.56
CA ILE A 85 3.45 -6.33 7.85
C ILE A 85 1.99 -6.38 8.32
N PRO A 86 1.66 -6.53 9.62
CA PRO A 86 0.27 -6.59 10.06
C PRO A 86 -0.49 -5.29 9.78
N PHE A 87 0.15 -4.12 9.96
CA PHE A 87 -0.46 -2.84 9.63
C PHE A 87 -0.82 -2.73 8.14
N ASN A 88 0.10 -3.11 7.24
CA ASN A 88 -0.16 -3.03 5.80
C ASN A 88 -1.20 -4.05 5.34
N LEU A 89 -1.20 -5.27 5.89
CA LEU A 89 -2.25 -6.25 5.60
C LEU A 89 -3.64 -5.71 5.94
N ILE A 90 -3.81 -5.13 7.13
CA ILE A 90 -5.09 -4.55 7.56
C ILE A 90 -5.45 -3.35 6.67
N LYS A 91 -4.50 -2.44 6.43
CA LYS A 91 -4.70 -1.25 5.59
C LYS A 91 -5.20 -1.62 4.20
N TYR A 92 -4.50 -2.53 3.52
CA TYR A 92 -4.86 -2.92 2.16
C TYR A 92 -6.06 -3.85 2.09
N PHE A 93 -6.39 -4.58 3.17
CA PHE A 93 -7.66 -5.29 3.29
C PHE A 93 -8.85 -4.31 3.33
N ILE A 94 -8.76 -3.24 4.13
CA ILE A 94 -9.79 -2.20 4.19
C ILE A 94 -9.92 -1.51 2.83
N VAL A 95 -8.80 -1.14 2.20
CA VAL A 95 -8.80 -0.56 0.85
C VAL A 95 -9.47 -1.51 -0.16
N SER A 96 -9.20 -2.81 -0.07
CA SER A 96 -9.82 -3.82 -0.93
C SER A 96 -11.34 -3.89 -0.75
N ILE A 97 -11.84 -3.81 0.49
CA ILE A 97 -13.28 -3.75 0.77
C ILE A 97 -13.89 -2.50 0.13
N ILE A 98 -13.25 -1.34 0.31
CA ILE A 98 -13.73 -0.07 -0.25
C ILE A 98 -13.79 -0.17 -1.79
N ILE A 99 -12.74 -0.70 -2.42
CA ILE A 99 -12.70 -0.89 -3.89
C ILE A 99 -13.80 -1.84 -4.33
N PHE A 100 -14.00 -2.97 -3.65
CA PHE A 100 -15.04 -3.93 -4.02
C PHE A 100 -16.45 -3.34 -3.93
N LEU A 101 -16.73 -2.53 -2.90
CA LEU A 101 -18.02 -1.87 -2.71
C LEU A 101 -18.25 -0.72 -3.71
N THR A 102 -17.19 0.04 -4.02
CA THR A 102 -17.26 1.18 -4.96
C THR A 102 -17.25 0.73 -6.41
N TYR A 103 -16.66 -0.42 -6.74
CA TYR A 103 -16.57 -0.97 -8.09
C TYR A 103 -17.94 -1.05 -8.78
N LYS A 104 -19.00 -1.47 -8.07
CA LYS A 104 -20.35 -1.53 -8.67
C LYS A 104 -20.87 -0.16 -9.09
N LYS A 105 -20.57 0.89 -8.33
CA LYS A 105 -20.99 2.27 -8.61
C LYS A 105 -20.17 2.91 -9.73
N LEU A 106 -18.91 2.51 -9.86
CA LEU A 106 -17.99 3.00 -10.89
C LEU A 106 -18.10 2.21 -12.22
N SER A 107 -18.62 0.98 -12.17
CA SER A 107 -18.76 0.11 -13.35
C SER A 107 -19.48 0.77 -14.54
N PRO A 108 -20.56 1.57 -14.39
CA PRO A 108 -21.20 2.25 -15.51
C PRO A 108 -20.28 3.27 -16.20
N TYR A 109 -19.44 3.98 -15.44
CA TYR A 109 -18.51 5.02 -15.94
C TYR A 109 -17.19 4.45 -16.45
N LEU A 110 -16.82 3.26 -15.98
CA LEU A 110 -15.62 2.52 -16.41
C LEU A 110 -15.85 1.67 -17.68
N LYS A 111 -17.06 1.66 -18.23
CA LYS A 111 -17.33 1.07 -19.54
C LYS A 111 -16.82 2.00 -20.64
N LYS A 112 -15.61 1.73 -21.11
CA LYS A 112 -15.26 1.91 -22.53
C LYS A 112 -15.28 0.55 -23.19
#